data_AF-A0A2V5PES5-F1
#
_entry.id   AF-A0A2V5PES5-F1
#
_cell.length_a   1.000
_cell.length_b   1.000
_cell.length_c   1.000
_cell.angle_alpha   90.00
_cell.angle_beta   90.00
_cell.angle_gamma   90.00
#
_symmetry.space_group_name_H-M   'P 1'
#
loop_
_entity.id
_entity.type
_entity.pdbx_description
1 polymer ?
#
loop_
_entity_poly.entity_id
_entity_poly.type
_entity_poly.pdbx_seq_one_letter_code
_entity_poly.pdbx_strand_id
1 'polypeptide(L)'
;MPFFSRDGIQFHFRQTGEGVPFFFQHGLGGDVSQPFGLFTPPPGFQLLAFDCRAHGQTSPLGDPQKISFNSFSDDLLALMDHLAIQQAVIGGISMGAGVALNFALRFPERTLGLLLQRPAWLAEGMRKNADVYGFIARLIREHGAQVGLEHFRRSEVYKAMLA
;
A
#
# COMPACT_ATOMS: atom_id res chain seq x y z
N MET A 1 -14.14 -3.39 -14.12
CA MET A 1 -12.70 -3.54 -13.85
C MET A 1 -12.47 -4.87 -13.16
N PRO A 2 -11.33 -5.53 -13.37
CA PRO A 2 -11.15 -6.92 -12.96
C PRO A 2 -10.89 -7.09 -11.46
N PHE A 3 -11.20 -8.28 -10.96
CA PHE A 3 -10.97 -8.71 -9.57
C PHE A 3 -10.28 -10.08 -9.56
N PHE A 4 -9.51 -10.38 -8.51
CA PHE A 4 -9.02 -11.73 -8.22
C PHE A 4 -9.29 -12.11 -6.77
N SER A 5 -9.38 -13.41 -6.48
CA SER A 5 -9.74 -13.91 -5.15
C SER A 5 -8.57 -14.58 -4.47
N ARG A 6 -8.34 -14.26 -3.19
CA ARG A 6 -7.36 -14.92 -2.31
C ARG A 6 -7.82 -14.82 -0.86
N ASP A 7 -7.66 -15.89 -0.08
CA ASP A 7 -8.01 -15.93 1.36
C ASP A 7 -9.45 -15.46 1.69
N GLY A 8 -10.40 -15.69 0.77
CA GLY A 8 -11.77 -15.20 0.92
C GLY A 8 -11.95 -13.69 0.74
N ILE A 9 -10.92 -13.00 0.23
CA ILE A 9 -10.92 -11.57 -0.13
C ILE A 9 -10.97 -11.46 -1.66
N GLN A 10 -11.84 -10.58 -2.17
CA GLN A 10 -11.79 -10.12 -3.56
C GLN A 10 -10.96 -8.85 -3.65
N PHE A 11 -9.91 -8.92 -4.44
CA PHE A 11 -8.99 -7.82 -4.68
C PHE A 11 -9.30 -7.15 -6.01
N HIS A 12 -9.59 -5.86 -5.95
CA HIS A 12 -9.74 -5.04 -7.14
C HIS A 12 -8.37 -4.71 -7.72
N PHE A 13 -8.22 -4.78 -9.03
CA PHE A 13 -6.99 -4.34 -9.69
C PHE A 13 -7.27 -3.64 -11.01
N ARG A 14 -6.28 -2.87 -11.46
CA ARG A 14 -6.31 -2.15 -12.73
C ARG A 14 -4.99 -2.37 -13.46
N GLN A 15 -5.08 -2.45 -14.79
CA GLN A 15 -3.94 -2.53 -15.68
C GLN A 15 -4.13 -1.64 -16.92
N THR A 16 -3.04 -1.12 -17.48
CA THR A 16 -3.04 -0.41 -18.77
C THR A 16 -1.68 -0.48 -19.45
N GLY A 17 -1.65 -0.35 -20.77
CA GLY A 17 -0.44 -0.55 -21.56
C GLY A 17 -0.13 -2.04 -21.83
N GLU A 18 0.99 -2.26 -22.51
CA GLU A 18 1.46 -3.57 -22.96
C GLU A 18 2.99 -3.63 -22.88
N GLY A 19 3.55 -4.81 -22.64
CA GLY A 19 5.00 -5.04 -22.56
C GLY A 19 5.45 -5.47 -21.16
N VAL A 20 6.56 -4.92 -20.68
CA VAL A 20 7.16 -5.29 -19.39
C VAL A 20 6.18 -4.98 -18.25
N PRO A 21 5.77 -5.98 -17.45
CA PRO A 21 4.88 -5.74 -16.32
C PRO A 21 5.54 -4.86 -15.27
N PHE A 22 4.83 -3.83 -14.84
CA PHE A 22 5.26 -2.89 -13.83
C PHE A 22 4.15 -2.72 -12.80
N PHE A 23 4.35 -3.30 -11.61
CA PHE A 23 3.44 -3.10 -10.48
C PHE A 23 3.85 -1.84 -9.72
N PHE A 24 2.99 -0.82 -9.66
CA PHE A 24 3.21 0.37 -8.84
C PHE A 24 2.12 0.53 -7.79
N GLN A 25 2.46 0.32 -6.53
CA GLN A 25 1.48 0.21 -5.45
C GLN A 25 1.19 1.55 -4.76
N HIS A 26 -0.10 1.77 -4.44
CA HIS A 26 -0.58 2.98 -3.76
C HIS A 26 -0.09 3.07 -2.30
N GLY A 27 -0.20 4.27 -1.72
CA GLY A 27 0.09 4.55 -0.31
C GLY A 27 -1.07 4.23 0.63
N LEU A 28 -0.83 4.30 1.94
CA LEU A 28 -1.85 4.11 2.96
C LEU A 28 -2.99 5.13 2.77
N GLY A 29 -4.24 4.66 2.79
CA GLY A 29 -5.43 5.49 2.56
C GLY A 29 -5.71 5.84 1.09
N GLY A 30 -4.86 5.38 0.16
CA GLY A 30 -5.10 5.47 -1.28
C GLY A 30 -5.73 4.21 -1.87
N ASP A 31 -5.86 4.19 -3.18
CA ASP A 31 -6.37 3.06 -3.98
C ASP A 31 -5.69 3.07 -5.37
N VAL A 32 -6.10 2.20 -6.29
CA VAL A 32 -5.56 2.12 -7.66
C VAL A 32 -5.66 3.43 -8.44
N SER A 33 -6.50 4.39 -8.06
CA SER A 33 -6.54 5.69 -8.74
C SER A 33 -5.24 6.48 -8.55
N GLN A 34 -4.53 6.29 -7.43
CA GLN A 34 -3.31 7.04 -7.15
C GLN A 34 -2.17 6.70 -8.14
N PRO A 35 -1.76 5.43 -8.33
CA PRO A 35 -0.78 5.08 -9.37
C PRO A 35 -1.18 5.54 -10.77
N PHE A 36 -2.46 5.37 -11.14
CA PHE A 36 -2.95 5.72 -12.48
C PHE A 36 -3.16 7.23 -12.68
N GLY A 37 -3.17 8.02 -11.61
CA GLY A 37 -3.13 9.48 -11.68
C GLY A 37 -1.70 10.04 -11.74
N LEU A 38 -0.70 9.24 -11.34
CA LEU A 38 0.72 9.63 -11.34
C LEU A 38 1.43 9.27 -12.64
N PHE A 39 1.10 8.12 -13.22
CA PHE A 39 1.82 7.57 -14.37
C PHE A 39 0.91 7.37 -15.57
N THR A 40 1.42 7.76 -16.73
CA THR A 40 1.09 7.10 -17.98
C THR A 40 2.26 6.15 -18.27
N PRO A 41 2.05 4.82 -18.41
CA PRO A 41 3.16 3.93 -18.68
C PRO A 41 3.83 4.32 -20.01
N PRO A 42 5.17 4.37 -20.06
CA PRO A 42 5.86 4.57 -21.32
C PRO A 42 5.58 3.39 -22.28
N PRO A 43 5.72 3.58 -23.60
CA PRO A 43 5.58 2.49 -24.57
C PRO A 43 6.46 1.29 -24.19
N GLY A 44 5.89 0.09 -24.26
CA GLY A 44 6.57 -1.16 -23.90
C GLY A 44 6.50 -1.52 -22.41
N PHE A 45 5.74 -0.77 -21.60
CA PHE A 45 5.41 -1.15 -20.22
C PHE A 45 3.91 -1.33 -20.03
N GLN A 46 3.55 -2.33 -19.24
CA GLN A 46 2.20 -2.55 -18.74
C GLN A 46 2.17 -2.13 -17.28
N LEU A 47 1.47 -1.03 -16.95
CA LEU A 47 1.28 -0.60 -15.57
C LEU A 47 0.15 -1.40 -14.92
N LEU A 48 0.41 -1.96 -13.75
CA LEU A 48 -0.55 -2.64 -12.89
C LEU A 48 -0.54 -2.04 -11.49
N ALA A 49 -1.71 -1.99 -10.86
CA ALA A 49 -1.86 -1.75 -9.43
C ALA A 49 -3.10 -2.48 -8.93
N PHE A 50 -3.11 -2.84 -7.65
CA PHE A 50 -4.29 -3.39 -6.99
C PHE A 50 -4.64 -2.60 -5.74
N ASP A 51 -5.88 -2.69 -5.29
CA ASP A 51 -6.27 -2.15 -4.00
C ASP A 51 -5.78 -3.11 -2.91
N CYS A 52 -4.84 -2.67 -2.06
CA CYS A 52 -4.40 -3.48 -0.92
C CYS A 52 -5.57 -3.85 0.00
N ARG A 53 -5.38 -4.85 0.88
CA ARG A 53 -6.38 -5.19 1.90
C ARG A 53 -6.85 -3.93 2.63
N ALA A 54 -8.15 -3.83 2.87
CA ALA A 54 -8.81 -2.68 3.51
C ALA A 54 -8.74 -1.34 2.74
N HIS A 55 -8.44 -1.36 1.43
CA HIS A 55 -8.41 -0.16 0.60
C HIS A 55 -9.31 -0.30 -0.63
N GLY A 56 -9.70 0.85 -1.19
CA GLY A 56 -10.46 0.94 -2.44
C GLY A 56 -11.67 0.01 -2.47
N GLN A 57 -11.74 -0.84 -3.49
CA GLN A 57 -12.83 -1.79 -3.70
C GLN A 57 -12.49 -3.21 -3.23
N THR A 58 -11.29 -3.44 -2.66
CA THR A 58 -10.90 -4.74 -2.13
C THR A 58 -11.69 -5.05 -0.87
N SER A 59 -12.45 -6.15 -0.90
CA SER A 59 -13.35 -6.53 0.19
C SER A 59 -13.62 -8.04 0.24
N PRO A 60 -13.98 -8.60 1.41
CA PRO A 60 -13.92 -7.97 2.74
C PRO A 60 -12.46 -7.72 3.21
N LEU A 61 -12.29 -7.07 4.37
CA LEU A 61 -10.95 -6.79 4.93
C LEU A 61 -10.11 -8.06 5.20
N GLY A 62 -10.77 -9.19 5.47
CA GLY A 62 -10.14 -10.42 5.94
C GLY A 62 -9.79 -10.35 7.43
N ASP A 63 -8.77 -11.10 7.85
CA ASP A 63 -8.27 -11.11 9.22
C ASP A 63 -7.40 -9.86 9.50
N PRO A 64 -7.81 -8.97 10.42
CA PRO A 64 -7.03 -7.78 10.77
C PRO A 64 -5.62 -8.06 11.27
N GLN A 65 -5.40 -9.22 11.90
CA GLN A 65 -4.07 -9.61 12.39
C GLN A 65 -3.09 -9.89 11.26
N LYS A 66 -3.61 -10.14 10.05
CA LYS A 66 -2.79 -10.38 8.86
C LYS A 66 -2.40 -9.10 8.13
N ILE A 67 -2.87 -7.91 8.53
CA ILE A 67 -2.49 -6.66 7.85
C ILE A 67 -1.01 -6.35 8.14
N SER A 68 -0.15 -6.55 7.14
CA SER A 68 1.29 -6.38 7.25
C SER A 68 1.93 -6.22 5.87
N PHE A 69 3.17 -5.75 5.79
CA PHE A 69 3.91 -5.73 4.52
C PHE A 69 4.08 -7.13 3.92
N ASN A 70 4.17 -8.18 4.76
CA ASN A 70 4.25 -9.56 4.30
C ASN A 70 2.99 -9.98 3.57
N SER A 71 1.81 -9.78 4.16
CA SER A 71 0.56 -10.15 3.49
C SER A 71 0.32 -9.34 2.22
N PHE A 72 0.64 -8.04 2.23
CA PHE A 72 0.55 -7.21 1.01
C PHE A 72 1.47 -7.72 -0.10
N SER A 73 2.68 -8.18 0.24
CA SER A 73 3.60 -8.77 -0.75
C SER A 73 3.11 -10.12 -1.24
N ASP A 74 2.48 -10.93 -0.38
CA ASP A 74 1.89 -12.20 -0.77
C ASP A 74 0.66 -12.01 -1.68
N ASP A 75 -0.12 -10.95 -1.46
CA ASP A 75 -1.23 -10.58 -2.34
C ASP A 75 -0.73 -10.16 -3.72
N LEU A 76 0.37 -9.39 -3.77
CA LEU A 76 1.02 -9.03 -5.02
C LEU A 76 1.53 -10.28 -5.76
N LEU A 77 2.17 -11.21 -5.05
CA LEU A 77 2.62 -12.48 -5.64
C LEU A 77 1.45 -13.26 -6.23
N ALA A 78 0.35 -13.38 -5.49
CA ALA A 78 -0.83 -14.08 -5.95
C ALA A 78 -1.50 -13.40 -7.16
N LEU A 79 -1.49 -12.07 -7.23
CA LEU A 79 -1.94 -11.35 -8.41
C LEU A 79 -1.04 -11.62 -9.62
N MET A 80 0.28 -11.64 -9.42
CA MET A 80 1.22 -12.02 -10.48
C MET A 80 0.94 -13.44 -10.98
N ASP A 81 0.72 -14.39 -10.09
CA ASP A 81 0.41 -15.78 -10.45
C ASP A 81 -0.94 -15.88 -11.17
N HIS A 82 -1.96 -15.16 -10.71
CA HIS A 82 -3.28 -15.08 -11.36
C HIS A 82 -3.19 -14.55 -12.79
N LEU A 83 -2.31 -13.58 -13.04
CA LEU A 83 -2.05 -13.00 -14.35
C LEU A 83 -0.99 -13.75 -15.16
N ALA A 84 -0.46 -14.86 -14.64
CA ALA A 84 0.63 -15.63 -15.22
C ALA A 84 1.92 -14.82 -15.48
N ILE A 85 2.18 -13.78 -14.67
CA ILE A 85 3.36 -12.92 -14.76
C ILE A 85 4.50 -13.53 -13.95
N GLN A 86 5.55 -13.98 -14.63
CA GLN A 86 6.72 -14.60 -13.99
C GLN A 86 7.63 -13.58 -13.30
N GLN A 87 7.92 -12.45 -13.93
CA GLN A 87 8.75 -11.40 -13.35
C GLN A 87 8.19 -10.03 -13.71
N ALA A 88 8.37 -9.05 -12.83
CA ALA A 88 7.92 -7.68 -13.06
C ALA A 88 8.88 -6.67 -12.43
N VAL A 89 8.83 -5.42 -12.92
CA VAL A 89 9.34 -4.29 -12.15
C VAL A 89 8.35 -4.03 -11.02
N ILE A 90 8.85 -3.84 -9.80
CA ILE A 90 8.02 -3.65 -8.62
C ILE A 90 8.31 -2.26 -8.04
N GLY A 91 7.27 -1.51 -7.74
CA GLY A 91 7.41 -0.17 -7.19
C GLY A 91 6.21 0.29 -6.39
N GLY A 92 6.31 1.48 -5.84
CA GLY A 92 5.19 2.11 -5.15
C GLY A 92 5.56 3.39 -4.43
N ILE A 93 4.56 3.98 -3.80
CA ILE A 93 4.68 5.22 -3.00
C ILE A 93 4.39 4.95 -1.52
N SER A 94 5.22 5.47 -0.61
CA SER A 94 4.95 5.43 0.84
C SER A 94 4.75 4.00 1.36
N MET A 95 3.51 3.60 1.68
CA MET A 95 3.18 2.22 2.04
C MET A 95 3.52 1.28 0.87
N GLY A 96 3.13 1.62 -0.36
CA GLY A 96 3.41 0.83 -1.55
C GLY A 96 4.90 0.66 -1.84
N ALA A 97 5.73 1.66 -1.52
CA ALA A 97 7.19 1.52 -1.57
C ALA A 97 7.70 0.51 -0.53
N GLY A 98 7.10 0.48 0.66
CA GLY A 98 7.38 -0.55 1.67
C GLY A 98 6.98 -1.95 1.20
N VAL A 99 5.82 -2.08 0.54
CA VAL A 99 5.39 -3.33 -0.11
C VAL A 99 6.38 -3.76 -1.18
N ALA A 100 6.80 -2.84 -2.06
CA ALA A 100 7.73 -3.13 -3.14
C ALA A 100 9.10 -3.61 -2.62
N LEU A 101 9.65 -2.93 -1.62
CA LEU A 101 10.92 -3.33 -0.99
C LEU A 101 10.79 -4.70 -0.31
N ASN A 102 9.73 -4.92 0.46
CA ASN A 102 9.49 -6.20 1.13
C ASN A 102 9.29 -7.34 0.13
N PHE A 103 8.59 -7.10 -0.98
CA PHE A 103 8.41 -8.05 -2.06
C PHE A 103 9.75 -8.44 -2.69
N ALA A 104 10.59 -7.47 -3.06
CA ALA A 104 11.88 -7.74 -3.69
C ALA A 104 12.86 -8.49 -2.78
N LEU A 105 12.80 -8.26 -1.47
CA LEU A 105 13.61 -9.01 -0.51
C LEU A 105 13.15 -10.46 -0.36
N ARG A 106 11.83 -10.71 -0.48
CA ARG A 106 11.24 -12.04 -0.27
C ARG A 106 11.17 -12.88 -1.54
N PHE A 107 11.03 -12.23 -2.69
CA PHE A 107 10.84 -12.85 -4.00
C PHE A 107 11.78 -12.20 -5.04
N PRO A 108 13.11 -12.23 -4.82
CA PRO A 108 14.07 -11.60 -5.73
C PRO A 108 14.01 -12.19 -7.15
N GLU A 109 13.70 -13.48 -7.28
CA GLU A 109 13.50 -14.16 -8.57
C GLU A 109 12.29 -13.66 -9.35
N ARG A 110 11.31 -13.06 -8.67
CA ARG A 110 10.10 -12.46 -9.28
C ARG A 110 10.28 -10.98 -9.60
N THR A 111 11.42 -10.37 -9.27
CA THR A 111 11.64 -8.93 -9.32
C THR A 111 12.70 -8.56 -10.38
N LEU A 112 12.29 -7.89 -11.46
CA LEU A 112 13.19 -7.37 -12.49
C LEU A 112 13.91 -6.09 -12.08
N GLY A 113 13.29 -5.30 -11.21
CA GLY A 113 13.80 -4.01 -10.77
C GLY A 113 12.89 -3.34 -9.75
N LEU A 114 13.39 -2.30 -9.10
CA LEU A 114 12.70 -1.58 -8.04
C LEU A 114 12.53 -0.09 -8.35
N LEU A 115 11.33 0.44 -8.08
CA LEU A 115 11.07 1.89 -8.05
C LEU A 115 10.44 2.28 -6.70
N LEU A 116 11.22 2.94 -5.84
CA LEU A 116 10.79 3.31 -4.50
C LEU A 116 10.56 4.81 -4.41
N GLN A 117 9.30 5.23 -4.29
CA GLN A 117 8.96 6.65 -4.12
C GLN A 117 8.59 6.95 -2.67
N ARG A 118 9.41 7.80 -2.01
CA ARG A 118 9.19 8.24 -0.62
C ARG A 118 8.87 7.07 0.32
N PRO A 119 9.78 6.09 0.47
CA PRO A 119 9.51 4.86 1.20
C PRO A 119 9.08 5.13 2.63
N ALA A 120 8.09 4.39 3.12
CA ALA A 120 7.64 4.52 4.51
C ALA A 120 8.80 4.24 5.49
N TRP A 121 9.65 3.25 5.17
CA TRP A 121 10.78 2.81 5.99
C TRP A 121 11.91 2.28 5.10
N LEU A 122 13.16 2.37 5.55
CA LEU A 122 14.31 1.76 4.87
C LEU A 122 15.15 0.91 5.85
N ALA A 123 15.62 1.51 6.95
CA ALA A 123 16.49 0.82 7.92
C ALA A 123 16.17 1.12 9.39
N GLU A 124 15.47 2.22 9.67
CA GLU A 124 15.14 2.65 11.03
C GLU A 124 13.64 2.53 11.29
N GLY A 125 13.28 2.26 12.55
CA GLY A 125 11.89 2.22 12.99
C GLY A 125 11.20 3.58 12.92
N MET A 126 9.92 3.61 13.33
CA MET A 126 9.13 4.84 13.37
C MET A 126 9.89 5.95 14.11
N ARG A 127 10.17 7.04 13.40
CA ARG A 127 10.67 8.26 14.04
C ARG A 127 9.62 8.72 15.05
N LYS A 128 10.04 9.32 16.16
CA LYS A 128 9.14 9.77 17.24
C LYS A 128 7.98 10.66 16.75
N ASN A 129 8.18 11.43 15.69
CA ASN A 129 7.12 12.26 15.11
C ASN A 129 5.98 11.45 14.46
N ALA A 130 6.15 10.15 14.22
CA ALA A 130 5.11 9.24 13.74
C ALA A 130 4.25 8.63 14.86
N ASP A 131 4.65 8.76 16.14
CA ASP A 131 3.86 8.27 17.28
C ASP A 131 2.48 8.95 17.36
N VAL A 132 2.37 10.15 16.78
CA VAL A 132 1.12 10.88 16.66
C VAL A 132 0.04 10.08 15.94
N TYR A 133 0.40 9.26 14.94
CA TYR A 133 -0.58 8.45 14.22
C TYR A 133 -1.21 7.39 15.13
N GLY A 134 -0.41 6.77 16.01
CA GLY A 134 -0.91 5.83 17.01
C GLY A 134 -1.82 6.52 18.03
N PHE A 135 -1.44 7.73 18.47
CA PHE A 135 -2.26 8.54 19.37
C PHE A 135 -3.61 8.92 18.76
N ILE A 136 -3.62 9.44 17.51
CA ILE A 136 -4.84 9.78 16.78
C ILE A 136 -5.71 8.52 16.59
N ALA A 137 -5.13 7.39 16.19
CA ALA A 137 -5.86 6.15 15.98
C ALA A 137 -6.54 5.65 17.27
N ARG A 138 -5.88 5.82 18.42
CA ARG A 138 -6.48 5.52 19.73
C ARG A 138 -7.67 6.44 20.02
N LEU A 139 -7.52 7.75 19.84
CA LEU A 139 -8.61 8.72 20.07
C LEU A 139 -9.82 8.43 19.18
N ILE A 140 -9.61 8.08 17.92
CA ILE A 140 -10.69 7.69 17.01
C ILE A 140 -11.39 6.43 17.50
N ARG A 141 -10.64 5.44 18.01
CA ARG A 141 -11.20 4.19 18.51
C ARG A 141 -12.00 4.37 19.80
N GLU A 142 -11.53 5.23 20.69
CA GLU A 142 -12.14 5.47 22.00
C GLU A 142 -13.34 6.43 21.93
N HIS A 143 -13.29 7.43 21.03
CA HIS A 143 -14.25 8.55 21.04
C HIS A 143 -14.96 8.77 19.71
N GLY A 144 -14.59 8.04 18.65
CA GLY A 144 -15.02 8.33 17.29
C GLY A 144 -14.26 9.49 16.65
N ALA A 145 -14.37 9.65 15.34
CA ALA A 145 -13.54 10.57 14.57
C ALA A 145 -13.68 12.05 14.99
N GLN A 146 -14.91 12.51 15.22
CA GLN A 146 -15.18 13.93 15.49
C GLN A 146 -14.76 14.35 16.89
N VAL A 147 -15.18 13.62 17.92
CA VAL A 147 -14.78 13.88 19.31
C VAL A 147 -13.28 13.60 19.49
N GLY A 148 -12.76 12.55 18.86
CA GLY A 148 -11.32 12.26 18.82
C GLY A 148 -10.49 13.41 18.25
N LEU A 149 -10.97 14.10 17.21
CA LEU A 149 -10.31 15.29 16.66
C LEU A 149 -10.28 16.45 17.66
N GLU A 150 -11.36 16.68 18.39
CA GLU A 150 -11.40 17.72 19.43
C GLU A 150 -10.41 17.43 20.55
N HIS A 151 -10.34 16.18 21.02
CA HIS A 151 -9.34 15.74 21.99
C HIS A 151 -7.92 15.92 21.45
N PHE A 152 -7.68 15.54 20.19
CA PHE A 152 -6.38 15.70 19.56
C PHE A 152 -5.94 17.16 19.54
N ARG A 153 -6.80 18.08 19.09
CA ARG A 153 -6.50 19.53 19.03
C ARG A 153 -6.19 20.17 20.39
N ARG A 154 -6.69 19.60 21.48
CA ARG A 154 -6.40 20.06 22.86
C ARG A 154 -5.15 19.43 23.46
N SER A 155 -4.59 18.39 22.84
CA SER A 155 -3.46 17.64 23.37
C SER A 155 -2.13 18.40 23.28
N GLU A 156 -1.21 18.10 24.19
CA GLU A 156 0.18 18.60 24.12
C GLU A 156 0.89 18.08 22.87
N VAL A 157 0.52 16.90 22.37
CA VAL A 157 1.03 16.36 21.10
C VAL A 157 0.73 17.29 19.94
N TYR A 158 -0.51 17.79 19.84
CA TYR A 158 -0.90 18.73 18.78
C TYR A 158 -0.17 20.07 18.91
N LYS A 159 -0.04 20.60 20.14
CA LYS A 159 0.69 21.85 20.38
C LYS A 159 2.17 21.73 19.97
N ALA A 160 2.82 20.62 20.32
CA ALA A 160 4.21 20.36 19.98
C ALA A 160 4.47 20.24 18.47
N MET A 161 3.45 19.90 17.67
CA MET A 161 3.56 19.87 16.21
C MET A 161 3.49 21.25 15.54
N LEU A 162 2.99 22.26 16.27
CA LEU A 162 2.86 23.64 15.78
C LEU A 162 4.03 24.55 16.19
N ALA A 163 4.96 24.03 17.00
CA ALA A 163 6.18 24.70 17.44
C ALA A 163 7.35 24.38 16.50
#